data_AF-A0A520CL32-F1
#
_entry.id   AF-A0A520CL32-F1
#
_cell.length_a   1.000
_cell.length_b   1.000
_cell.length_c   1.000
_cell.angle_alpha   90.00
_cell.angle_beta   90.00
_cell.angle_gamma   90.00
#
_symmetry.space_group_name_H-M   'P 1'
#
loop_
_entity.id
_entity.type
_entity.pdbx_description
1 polymer ?
#
loop_
_entity_poly.entity_id
_entity_poly.type
_entity_poly.pdbx_seq_one_letter_code
_entity_poly.pdbx_strand_id
1 'polypeptide(L)' 'PMLLIAGEKAHSRYFSEDIFKVANEPKELVIIPNAVHVDLYDKVDVIPFEKLDNFFKTNLK' A
#
# COMPACT_ATOMS: atom_id res chain seq x y z
N PRO A 1 -3.12 2.39 -13.43
CA PRO A 1 -2.00 2.33 -12.44
C PRO A 1 -2.53 1.71 -11.16
N MET A 2 -1.74 0.87 -10.49
CA MET A 2 -2.12 0.20 -9.25
C MET A 2 -1.13 0.54 -8.14
N LEU A 3 -1.63 0.91 -6.96
CA LEU A 3 -0.83 1.14 -5.77
C LEU A 3 -1.36 0.21 -4.67
N LEU A 4 -0.47 -0.66 -4.18
CA LEU A 4 -0.72 -1.56 -3.06
C LEU A 4 0.09 -1.06 -1.85
N ILE A 5 -0.49 -1.08 -0.67
CA ILE A 5 0.17 -0.69 0.58
C ILE A 5 -0.07 -1.80 1.60
N ALA A 6 1.00 -2.30 2.21
CA ALA A 6 0.92 -3.34 3.23
C ALA A 6 1.93 -3.10 4.36
N GLY A 7 1.58 -3.49 5.58
CA GLY A 7 2.53 -3.50 6.70
C GLY A 7 3.56 -4.63 6.57
N GLU A 8 4.81 -4.37 6.93
CA GLU A 8 5.91 -5.34 6.90
C GLU A 8 5.59 -6.59 7.73
N LYS A 9 4.96 -6.41 8.89
CA LYS A 9 4.60 -7.46 9.86
C LYS A 9 3.12 -7.86 9.77
N ALA A 10 2.40 -7.39 8.77
CA ALA A 10 1.02 -7.78 8.58
C ALA A 10 0.92 -9.26 8.17
N HIS A 11 0.16 -10.06 8.92
CA HIS A 11 -0.13 -11.45 8.56
C HIS A 11 -0.76 -11.56 7.15
N SER A 12 -1.43 -10.51 6.71
CA SER A 12 -2.10 -10.39 5.42
C SER A 12 -1.20 -9.87 4.29
N ARG A 13 0.08 -9.58 4.53
CA ARG A 13 0.99 -8.96 3.55
C ARG A 13 1.06 -9.74 2.24
N TYR A 14 1.06 -11.08 2.34
CA TYR A 14 1.16 -11.97 1.19
C TYR A 14 0.04 -11.76 0.17
N PHE A 15 -1.17 -11.34 0.57
CA PHE A 15 -2.23 -11.01 -0.38
C PHE A 15 -1.83 -9.88 -1.34
N SER A 16 -1.16 -8.85 -0.82
CA SER A 16 -0.65 -7.74 -1.64
C SER A 16 0.52 -8.18 -2.52
N GLU A 17 1.43 -9.01 -1.99
CA GLU A 17 2.55 -9.56 -2.77
C GLU A 17 2.07 -10.45 -3.92
N ASP A 18 1.05 -11.28 -3.70
CA ASP A 18 0.50 -12.17 -4.72
C ASP A 18 -0.23 -11.40 -5.81
N ILE A 19 -1.03 -10.38 -5.46
CA ILE A 19 -1.61 -9.46 -6.45
C ILE A 19 -0.50 -8.73 -7.21
N PHE A 20 0.53 -8.24 -6.52
CA PHE A 20 1.64 -7.53 -7.16
C PHE A 20 2.36 -8.40 -8.19
N LYS A 21 2.56 -9.70 -7.94
CA LYS A 21 3.18 -10.62 -8.92
C LYS A 21 2.38 -10.73 -10.21
N VAL A 22 1.05 -10.78 -10.13
CA VAL A 22 0.17 -11.08 -11.28
C VAL A 22 -0.41 -9.83 -11.96
N ALA A 23 -0.41 -8.67 -11.32
CA ALA A 23 -0.93 -7.43 -11.88
C ALA A 23 -0.08 -6.95 -13.08
N ASN A 24 -0.69 -6.24 -14.03
CA ASN A 24 0.04 -5.58 -15.11
C ASN A 24 0.62 -4.23 -14.67
N GLU A 25 1.70 -3.80 -15.33
CA GLU A 25 2.24 -2.46 -15.16
C GLU A 25 1.31 -1.37 -15.73
N PRO A 26 1.34 -0.13 -15.19
CA PRO A 26 2.18 0.34 -14.08
C PRO A 26 1.60 -0.03 -12.69
N LYS A 27 2.42 -0.65 -11.84
CA LYS A 27 2.07 -1.05 -10.47
C LYS A 27 3.18 -0.74 -9.47
N GLU A 28 2.80 -0.48 -8.23
CA GLU A 28 3.72 -0.23 -7.12
C GLU A 28 3.22 -0.94 -5.86
N LEU A 29 4.14 -1.50 -5.07
CA LEU A 29 3.87 -2.07 -3.74
C LEU A 29 4.73 -1.36 -2.71
N VAL A 30 4.08 -0.67 -1.76
CA VAL A 30 4.71 0.02 -0.64
C VAL A 30 4.61 -0.84 0.61
N ILE A 31 5.76 -1.14 1.22
CA ILE A 31 5.84 -1.88 2.48
C ILE A 31 6.15 -0.91 3.62
N ILE A 32 5.26 -0.82 4.61
CA ILE A 32 5.43 0.06 5.77
C ILE A 32 6.20 -0.69 6.87
N PRO A 33 7.42 -0.24 7.23
CA PRO A 33 8.25 -0.91 8.22
C PRO A 33 7.54 -1.06 9.56
N ASN A 34 7.72 -2.20 10.22
CA ASN A 34 7.18 -2.56 11.53
C ASN A 34 5.65 -2.58 11.69
N ALA A 35 4.86 -2.20 10.66
CA ALA A 35 3.41 -2.14 10.75
C ALA A 35 2.76 -3.53 10.63
N VAL A 36 1.73 -3.78 11.46
CA VAL A 36 0.82 -4.94 11.35
C VAL A 36 -0.47 -4.57 10.60
N HIS A 37 -1.35 -5.54 10.34
CA HIS A 37 -2.54 -5.36 9.51
C HIS A 37 -3.43 -4.19 9.97
N VAL A 38 -3.74 -4.12 11.27
CA VAL A 38 -4.64 -3.12 11.83
C VAL A 38 -4.00 -1.75 12.01
N ASP A 39 -2.67 -1.63 11.96
CA ASP A 39 -1.99 -0.33 12.09
C ASP A 39 -2.40 0.64 10.97
N LEU A 40 -2.71 0.11 9.79
CA LEU A 40 -3.17 0.90 8.64
C LEU A 40 -4.66 1.28 8.70
N TYR A 41 -5.36 0.95 9.80
CA TYR A 41 -6.77 1.30 9.98
C TYR A 41 -6.92 2.65 10.69
N ASP A 42 -6.07 2.91 11.70
CA ASP A 42 -6.26 4.02 12.63
C ASP A 42 -4.98 4.76 13.03
N LYS A 43 -3.78 4.21 12.81
CA LYS A 43 -2.52 4.91 13.14
C LYS A 43 -2.17 5.91 12.05
N VAL A 44 -2.67 7.12 12.20
CA VAL A 44 -2.48 8.23 11.24
C VAL A 44 -1.01 8.55 10.95
N ASP A 45 -0.11 8.33 11.91
CA ASP A 45 1.34 8.53 11.74
C ASP A 45 2.03 7.40 10.94
N VAL A 46 1.33 6.28 10.71
CA VAL A 46 1.82 5.11 9.97
C VAL A 46 1.23 5.05 8.56
N ILE A 47 -0.01 5.51 8.39
CA ILE A 47 -0.72 5.50 7.10
C ILE A 47 -0.05 6.52 6.16
N PRO A 48 0.41 6.11 4.96
CA PRO A 48 1.12 7.00 4.03
C PRO A 48 0.15 7.88 3.23
N PHE A 49 -0.60 8.76 3.89
CA PHE A 49 -1.62 9.61 3.27
C PHE A 49 -1.06 10.50 2.15
N GLU A 50 0.14 11.03 2.30
CA GLU A 50 0.79 11.85 1.26
C GLU A 50 1.01 11.07 -0.03
N LYS A 51 1.42 9.79 0.06
CA LYS A 51 1.60 8.91 -1.10
C LYS A 51 0.26 8.66 -1.81
N LEU A 52 -0.81 8.40 -1.04
CA LEU A 52 -2.15 8.20 -1.57
C LEU A 52 -2.67 9.47 -2.28
N ASP A 53 -2.56 10.63 -1.63
CA ASP A 53 -2.98 11.92 -2.18
C ASP A 53 -2.25 12.22 -3.50
N ASN A 54 -0.92 12.09 -3.52
CA ASN A 54 -0.11 12.28 -4.73
C ASN A 54 -0.47 11.28 -5.84
N PHE A 55 -0.71 10.01 -5.49
CA PHE A 55 -1.12 8.99 -6.45
C PHE A 55 -2.45 9.35 -7.12
N PHE A 56 -3.46 9.75 -6.34
CA PHE A 56 -4.76 10.12 -6.90
C PHE A 56 -4.71 11.41 -7.70
N LYS A 57 -4.07 12.47 -7.21
CA LYS A 57 -3.88 13.74 -7.96
C LYS A 57 -3.19 13.52 -9.31
N THR A 58 -2.24 12.59 -9.38
CA THR A 58 -1.51 12.29 -10.62
C THR A 58 -2.37 11.50 -11.62
N ASN A 59 -3.23 10.60 -11.13
CA ASN A 59 -3.86 9.56 -11.97
C ASN A 59 -5.38 9.71 -12.16
N LEU A 60 -6.07 10.57 -11.40
CA LEU A 60 -7.51 10.86 -11.52
C LEU A 60 -7.74 12.28 -12.04
N LYS A 61 -7.52 12.48 -13.34
CA LYS A 61 -7.82 13.75 -14.03
C LYS A 61 -9.31 13.94 -14.28
#